data_AF-A0A9X3AX01-F1
#
_entry.id   AF-A0A9X3AX01-F1
#
_cell.length_a   1.000
_cell.length_b   1.000
_cell.length_c   1.000
_cell.angle_alpha   90.00
_cell.angle_beta   90.00
_cell.angle_gamma   90.00
#
_symmetry.space_group_name_H-M   'P 1'
#
loop_
_entity.id
_entity.type
_entity.pdbx_description
1 polymer ?
#
loop_
_entity_poly.entity_id
_entity_poly.type
_entity_poly.pdbx_seq_one_letter_code
_entity_poly.pdbx_strand_id
1 'polypeptide(L)'
;MFNQQNRLQILKMDFLMKQKLTLVGIALLVVGLLFIFNEHKTPTEPVLLTKTNDEQQLSHSQIARQTQTINQTDSILPNISPQEMVRCDGIAEMFTDPIIEDSFNKYSANQDIYFDNIKQQQTQQSRIASAFIKKNKSIEADIVNFDQLLQTYPSNKLIAFNLMLHCGYSTVEVCDETMMQRALDIDNQNGALWLQMAIYQLKSADVEKAKKSLVQFVHSQRYNEYSGDYFSTIDLALKEAGANDDLSLKIAMLGIAATRYKPNYSLLIELCDKTDTDNAALLNICLQTSQRLIESKGGLFTHQMGLSIQKSMLEKYGDSEGIANNSSAQKAFDTFNEEANIAMNMVLRSRKRTGDWLSLNIDYGELAALEYMIDQAKQASANHQQDQCAINW
;
A
#
# COMPACT_ATOMS: atom_id res chain seq x y z
N MET A 1 -17.93 36.81 42.67
CA MET A 1 -17.73 35.35 42.74
C MET A 1 -18.21 34.56 41.52
N PHE A 2 -19.25 34.99 40.77
CA PHE A 2 -19.86 34.20 39.69
C PHE A 2 -19.01 33.88 38.43
N ASN A 3 -17.78 34.42 38.27
CA ASN A 3 -17.03 34.32 37.01
C ASN A 3 -15.96 33.20 36.97
N GLN A 4 -15.66 32.53 38.11
CA GLN A 4 -14.70 31.41 38.13
C GLN A 4 -15.34 30.04 37.84
N GLN A 5 -16.58 29.80 38.30
CA GLN A 5 -17.24 28.51 38.06
C GLN A 5 -17.54 28.25 36.57
N ASN A 6 -17.97 29.27 35.81
CA ASN A 6 -18.22 29.12 34.37
C ASN A 6 -16.94 28.84 33.58
N ARG A 7 -15.81 29.48 33.91
CA ARG A 7 -14.51 29.16 33.28
C ARG A 7 -14.06 27.74 33.59
N LEU A 8 -14.28 27.27 34.82
CA LEU A 8 -13.93 25.90 35.21
C LEU A 8 -14.80 24.84 34.51
N GLN A 9 -16.09 25.12 34.26
CA GLN A 9 -16.97 24.23 33.50
C GLN A 9 -16.62 24.18 32.01
N ILE A 10 -16.30 25.31 31.38
CA ILE A 10 -15.88 25.35 29.97
C ILE A 10 -14.58 24.56 29.77
N LEU A 11 -13.57 24.77 30.62
CA LEU A 11 -12.32 23.99 30.58
C LEU A 11 -12.55 22.48 30.83
N LYS A 12 -13.51 22.11 31.69
CA LYS A 12 -13.90 20.70 31.88
C LYS A 12 -14.56 20.10 30.64
N MET A 13 -15.39 20.86 29.93
CA MET A 13 -16.02 20.40 28.68
C MET A 13 -15.01 20.23 27.56
N ASP A 14 -14.09 21.19 27.36
CA ASP A 14 -13.03 21.07 26.35
C ASP A 14 -12.11 19.86 26.63
N PHE A 15 -11.73 19.65 27.89
CA PHE A 15 -10.91 18.50 28.28
C PHE A 15 -11.63 17.17 28.02
N LEU A 16 -12.90 17.06 28.43
CA LEU A 16 -13.71 15.86 28.20
C LEU A 16 -14.05 15.62 26.72
N MET A 17 -14.12 16.68 25.91
CA MET A 17 -14.38 16.55 24.47
C MET A 17 -13.12 16.10 23.72
N LYS A 18 -11.95 16.68 24.03
CA LYS A 18 -10.66 16.22 23.49
C LYS A 18 -10.39 14.76 23.87
N GLN A 19 -10.53 14.40 25.15
CA GLN A 19 -10.32 13.03 25.61
C GLN A 19 -11.22 11.99 24.91
N LYS A 20 -12.47 12.38 24.55
CA LYS A 20 -13.38 11.53 23.77
C LYS A 20 -12.97 11.40 22.30
N LEU A 21 -12.46 12.45 21.64
CA LEU A 21 -11.95 12.32 20.28
C LEU A 21 -10.71 11.42 20.21
N THR A 22 -9.76 11.55 21.16
CA THR A 22 -8.57 10.69 21.19
C THR A 22 -8.94 9.21 21.36
N LEU A 23 -9.90 8.91 22.25
CA LEU A 23 -10.40 7.54 22.45
C LEU A 23 -11.09 6.95 21.22
N VAL A 24 -11.83 7.75 20.45
CA VAL A 24 -12.47 7.29 19.20
C VAL A 24 -11.42 7.05 18.10
N GLY A 25 -10.39 7.88 18.00
CA GLY A 25 -9.26 7.66 17.07
C GLY A 25 -8.50 6.37 17.35
N ILE A 26 -8.20 6.09 18.63
CA ILE A 26 -7.53 4.85 19.05
C ILE A 26 -8.44 3.63 18.80
N ALA A 27 -9.73 3.72 19.09
CA ALA A 27 -10.67 2.61 18.87
C ALA A 27 -10.79 2.22 17.38
N LEU A 28 -10.78 3.19 16.45
CA LEU A 28 -10.83 2.91 15.01
C LEU A 28 -9.53 2.26 14.50
N LEU A 29 -8.37 2.65 15.04
CA LEU A 29 -7.08 2.00 14.75
C LEU A 29 -7.04 0.55 15.26
N VAL A 30 -7.56 0.29 16.47
CA VAL A 30 -7.59 -1.07 17.05
C VAL A 30 -8.57 -1.99 16.31
N VAL A 31 -9.74 -1.51 15.89
CA VAL A 31 -10.69 -2.32 15.11
C VAL A 31 -10.16 -2.66 13.72
N GLY A 32 -9.39 -1.75 13.08
CA GLY A 32 -8.70 -2.04 11.82
C GLY A 32 -7.64 -3.15 11.93
N LEU A 33 -6.97 -3.25 13.08
CA LEU A 33 -5.95 -4.29 13.34
C LEU A 33 -6.57 -5.65 13.69
N LEU A 34 -7.72 -5.70 14.37
CA LEU A 34 -8.31 -6.95 14.87
C LEU A 34 -8.90 -7.86 13.77
N PHE A 35 -9.24 -7.34 12.60
CA PHE A 35 -9.77 -8.17 11.49
C PHE A 35 -8.72 -9.03 10.77
N ILE A 36 -7.42 -8.88 11.11
CA ILE A 36 -6.31 -9.60 10.45
C ILE A 36 -5.99 -10.94 11.15
N PHE A 37 -6.50 -11.20 12.36
CA PHE A 37 -6.01 -12.30 13.21
C PHE A 37 -7.09 -13.34 13.58
N ASN A 38 -7.02 -14.54 12.99
CA ASN A 38 -7.32 -15.77 13.73
C ASN A 38 -6.65 -17.02 13.10
N GLU A 39 -6.28 -17.99 13.94
CA GLU A 39 -5.25 -19.02 13.67
C GLU A 39 -5.77 -20.39 13.13
N HIS A 40 -4.87 -21.21 12.51
CA HIS A 40 -4.30 -22.43 13.15
C HIS A 40 -3.39 -23.34 12.24
N LYS A 41 -2.11 -23.46 12.64
CA LYS A 41 -1.24 -24.67 12.80
C LYS A 41 -1.01 -25.72 11.66
N THR A 42 0.17 -25.63 11.02
CA THR A 42 1.32 -26.60 10.82
C THR A 42 1.12 -28.14 10.86
N PRO A 43 2.03 -29.01 10.30
CA PRO A 43 3.42 -28.77 9.79
C PRO A 43 3.91 -29.44 8.45
N THR A 44 4.89 -28.77 7.79
CA THR A 44 6.13 -29.20 7.03
C THR A 44 6.24 -30.51 6.21
N GLU A 45 6.99 -30.63 5.08
CA GLU A 45 8.44 -30.36 4.81
C GLU A 45 8.76 -29.91 3.34
N PRO A 46 9.93 -29.30 3.01
CA PRO A 46 10.24 -28.71 1.69
C PRO A 46 11.35 -29.40 0.86
N VAL A 47 11.48 -29.03 -0.43
CA VAL A 47 12.59 -29.44 -1.35
C VAL A 47 13.23 -28.24 -2.05
N LEU A 48 14.56 -28.28 -2.18
CA LEU A 48 15.45 -27.20 -2.65
C LEU A 48 15.69 -27.22 -4.17
N LEU A 49 15.82 -26.05 -4.82
CA LEU A 49 16.48 -25.91 -6.13
C LEU A 49 17.28 -24.61 -6.24
N THR A 50 18.42 -24.68 -6.95
CA THR A 50 19.40 -23.60 -7.12
C THR A 50 19.58 -23.23 -8.60
N LYS A 51 19.89 -21.96 -8.93
CA LYS A 51 21.14 -21.58 -9.65
C LYS A 51 21.29 -20.12 -10.14
N THR A 52 22.46 -19.57 -9.79
CA THR A 52 23.40 -18.68 -10.55
C THR A 52 22.94 -17.38 -11.22
N ASN A 53 23.60 -16.30 -10.79
CA ASN A 53 23.70 -14.97 -11.41
C ASN A 53 24.70 -14.92 -12.59
N ASP A 54 24.60 -13.85 -13.38
CA ASP A 54 25.75 -13.17 -14.01
C ASP A 54 25.50 -11.64 -14.04
N GLU A 55 26.50 -10.83 -13.68
CA GLU A 55 26.43 -9.35 -13.62
C GLU A 55 27.15 -8.69 -14.82
N GLN A 56 26.75 -7.47 -15.19
CA GLN A 56 27.74 -6.43 -15.51
C GLN A 56 27.24 -4.99 -15.24
N GLN A 57 28.19 -4.08 -14.96
CA GLN A 57 27.99 -2.86 -14.18
C GLN A 57 27.98 -1.56 -15.01
N LEU A 58 27.22 -0.54 -14.54
CA LEU A 58 27.70 0.79 -14.08
C LEU A 58 26.47 1.65 -13.67
N SER A 59 26.48 2.53 -12.66
CA SER A 59 27.50 2.85 -11.64
C SER A 59 26.81 3.37 -10.37
N HIS A 60 27.19 2.87 -9.18
CA HIS A 60 26.24 2.78 -8.05
C HIS A 60 26.89 2.90 -6.65
N SER A 61 27.72 3.90 -6.30
CA SER A 61 28.54 3.80 -5.05
C SER A 61 27.79 3.64 -3.70
N GLN A 62 26.54 4.08 -3.56
CA GLN A 62 25.71 3.85 -2.36
C GLN A 62 24.54 2.91 -2.66
N ILE A 63 23.90 3.08 -3.83
CA ILE A 63 22.84 2.20 -4.33
C ILE A 63 23.35 0.75 -4.46
N ALA A 64 24.60 0.50 -4.90
CA ALA A 64 25.16 -0.85 -5.04
C ALA A 64 25.27 -1.59 -3.73
N ARG A 65 25.42 -0.91 -2.57
CA ARG A 65 25.38 -1.64 -1.31
C ARG A 65 23.98 -2.20 -1.06
N GLN A 66 22.91 -1.46 -1.38
CA GLN A 66 21.54 -1.98 -1.30
C GLN A 66 21.24 -2.99 -2.42
N THR A 67 21.59 -2.70 -3.68
CA THR A 67 21.35 -3.61 -4.81
C THR A 67 22.18 -4.90 -4.74
N GLN A 68 23.43 -4.86 -4.24
CA GLN A 68 24.17 -6.09 -3.93
C GLN A 68 23.54 -6.83 -2.76
N THR A 69 23.01 -6.18 -1.72
CA THR A 69 22.29 -6.91 -0.66
C THR A 69 21.02 -7.60 -1.17
N ILE A 70 20.32 -7.02 -2.16
CA ILE A 70 19.14 -7.64 -2.79
C ILE A 70 19.52 -8.78 -3.75
N ASN A 71 20.65 -8.66 -4.46
CA ASN A 71 21.13 -9.70 -5.42
C ASN A 71 22.10 -10.73 -4.81
N GLN A 72 22.55 -10.54 -3.56
CA GLN A 72 23.49 -11.41 -2.84
C GLN A 72 22.96 -11.85 -1.46
N THR A 73 21.67 -12.12 -1.34
CA THR A 73 21.12 -12.88 -0.21
C THR A 73 21.43 -14.39 -0.29
N ASP A 74 22.58 -14.75 -0.89
CA ASP A 74 23.22 -16.07 -0.82
C ASP A 74 23.94 -16.30 0.54
N SER A 75 23.90 -15.31 1.45
CA SER A 75 24.05 -15.61 2.88
C SER A 75 22.92 -16.57 3.27
N ILE A 76 23.25 -17.75 3.80
CA ILE A 76 22.28 -18.73 4.28
C ILE A 76 21.27 -18.04 5.19
N LEU A 77 20.09 -17.73 4.65
CA LEU A 77 19.05 -17.02 5.37
C LEU A 77 18.62 -17.94 6.52
N PRO A 78 18.73 -17.48 7.79
CA PRO A 78 18.34 -18.31 8.91
C PRO A 78 16.85 -18.63 8.75
N ASN A 79 16.52 -19.92 8.64
CA ASN A 79 15.15 -20.41 8.44
C ASN A 79 14.35 -20.27 9.75
N ILE A 80 14.09 -19.02 10.10
CA ILE A 80 13.39 -18.56 11.30
C ILE A 80 11.93 -18.41 10.93
N SER A 81 11.08 -19.14 11.65
CA SER A 81 9.62 -19.02 11.55
C SER A 81 9.12 -17.69 12.13
N PRO A 82 7.89 -17.23 11.78
CA PRO A 82 7.31 -16.02 12.37
C PRO A 82 7.26 -16.06 13.91
N GLN A 83 7.22 -17.26 14.51
CA GLN A 83 7.17 -17.46 15.96
C GLN A 83 8.56 -17.28 16.62
N GLU A 84 9.64 -17.41 15.86
CA GLU A 84 11.03 -17.25 16.31
C GLU A 84 11.59 -15.85 16.01
N MET A 85 10.90 -15.06 15.18
CA MET A 85 11.24 -13.64 14.97
C MET A 85 11.05 -12.83 16.26
N VAL A 86 11.95 -11.89 16.52
CA VAL A 86 11.85 -10.96 17.67
C VAL A 86 10.61 -10.09 17.51
N ARG A 87 9.66 -10.24 18.43
CA ARG A 87 8.44 -9.44 18.50
C ARG A 87 8.64 -8.30 19.48
N CYS A 88 8.67 -7.08 18.95
CA CYS A 88 8.57 -5.88 19.75
C CYS A 88 7.13 -5.64 20.17
N ASP A 89 6.93 -4.94 21.29
CA ASP A 89 5.59 -4.53 21.72
C ASP A 89 4.88 -3.69 20.64
N GLY A 90 3.55 -3.59 20.73
CA GLY A 90 2.76 -2.85 19.75
C GLY A 90 3.16 -1.38 19.62
N ILE A 91 2.77 -0.73 18.52
CA ILE A 91 3.07 0.70 18.26
C ILE A 91 2.64 1.62 19.43
N ALA A 92 1.63 1.20 20.20
CA ALA A 92 1.22 1.86 21.45
C ALA A 92 2.36 2.06 22.48
N GLU A 93 3.32 1.14 22.57
CA GLU A 93 4.48 1.26 23.46
C GLU A 93 5.40 2.43 23.04
N MET A 94 5.52 2.71 21.74
CA MET A 94 6.34 3.83 21.24
C MET A 94 5.82 5.18 21.73
N PHE A 95 4.53 5.30 22.04
CA PHE A 95 3.92 6.51 22.63
C PHE A 95 4.07 6.60 24.15
N THR A 96 4.77 5.65 24.79
CA THR A 96 5.18 5.81 26.21
C THR A 96 6.46 6.62 26.34
N ASP A 97 7.21 6.83 25.25
CA ASP A 97 8.30 7.80 25.19
C ASP A 97 7.72 9.23 25.15
N PRO A 98 8.03 10.10 26.14
CA PRO A 98 7.48 11.45 26.20
C PRO A 98 7.86 12.35 25.01
N ILE A 99 8.98 12.09 24.33
CA ILE A 99 9.42 12.84 23.15
C ILE A 99 8.56 12.49 21.95
N ILE A 100 8.22 11.20 21.79
CA ILE A 100 7.30 10.74 20.74
C ILE A 100 5.86 11.19 21.04
N GLU A 101 5.43 11.13 22.30
CA GLU A 101 4.10 11.62 22.70
C GLU A 101 3.95 13.13 22.43
N ASP A 102 4.94 13.95 22.81
CA ASP A 102 4.93 15.40 22.53
C ASP A 102 5.00 15.71 21.04
N SER A 103 5.87 15.02 20.27
CA SER A 103 5.91 15.16 18.81
C SER A 103 4.56 14.83 18.17
N PHE A 104 3.89 13.76 18.59
CA PHE A 104 2.60 13.37 18.04
C PHE A 104 1.49 14.36 18.39
N ASN A 105 1.44 14.79 19.65
CA ASN A 105 0.51 15.82 20.11
C ASN A 105 0.75 17.14 19.37
N LYS A 106 2.01 17.53 19.14
CA LYS A 106 2.39 18.71 18.34
C LYS A 106 2.00 18.56 16.87
N TYR A 107 2.22 17.41 16.25
CA TYR A 107 1.79 17.17 14.86
C TYR A 107 0.26 17.30 14.76
N SER A 108 -0.47 16.57 15.61
CA SER A 108 -1.95 16.58 15.65
C SER A 108 -2.51 17.98 15.87
N ALA A 109 -1.95 18.76 16.80
CA ALA A 109 -2.37 20.13 17.07
C ALA A 109 -2.10 21.12 15.92
N ASN A 110 -1.20 20.79 14.98
CA ASN A 110 -0.83 21.65 13.85
C ASN A 110 -1.21 21.04 12.48
N GLN A 111 -1.92 19.91 12.45
CA GLN A 111 -2.22 19.16 11.22
C GLN A 111 -2.91 20.01 10.16
N ASP A 112 -3.95 20.77 10.56
CA ASP A 112 -4.67 21.67 9.65
C ASP A 112 -3.76 22.79 9.10
N ILE A 113 -2.80 23.27 9.89
CA ILE A 113 -1.83 24.30 9.48
C ILE A 113 -0.89 23.72 8.41
N TYR A 114 -0.36 22.51 8.60
CA TYR A 114 0.46 21.85 7.57
C TYR A 114 -0.36 21.63 6.29
N PHE A 115 -1.62 21.19 6.41
CA PHE A 115 -2.48 20.99 5.26
C PHE A 115 -2.82 22.31 4.54
N ASP A 116 -3.00 23.42 5.25
CA ASP A 116 -3.19 24.74 4.65
C ASP A 116 -1.91 25.30 4.01
N ASN A 117 -0.74 25.05 4.60
CA ASN A 117 0.55 25.38 4.00
C ASN A 117 0.77 24.63 2.67
N ILE A 118 0.46 23.32 2.61
CA ILE A 118 0.52 22.52 1.37
C ILE A 118 -0.35 23.15 0.26
N LYS A 119 -1.55 23.65 0.59
CA LYS A 119 -2.45 24.29 -0.40
C LYS A 119 -1.93 25.65 -0.91
N GLN A 120 -1.19 26.38 -0.08
CA GLN A 120 -0.62 27.68 -0.43
C GLN A 120 0.66 27.55 -1.27
N GLN A 121 1.39 26.46 -1.08
CA GLN A 121 2.59 26.14 -1.86
C GLN A 121 2.29 25.92 -3.34
N GLN A 122 3.24 26.35 -4.17
CA GLN A 122 3.12 26.33 -5.62
C GLN A 122 3.98 25.23 -6.28
N THR A 123 4.65 24.39 -5.48
CA THR A 123 5.43 23.24 -5.97
C THR A 123 4.50 22.19 -6.59
N GLN A 124 5.02 21.42 -7.54
CA GLN A 124 4.26 20.32 -8.16
C GLN A 124 3.87 19.29 -7.09
N GLN A 125 4.80 18.98 -6.19
CA GLN A 125 4.64 18.04 -5.09
C GLN A 125 3.48 18.42 -4.18
N SER A 126 3.45 19.67 -3.67
CA SER A 126 2.38 20.10 -2.76
C SER A 126 1.02 20.24 -3.46
N ARG A 127 0.98 20.58 -4.76
CA ARG A 127 -0.25 20.54 -5.57
C ARG A 127 -0.82 19.12 -5.71
N ILE A 128 0.04 18.12 -5.95
CA ILE A 128 -0.37 16.71 -6.04
C ILE A 128 -0.75 16.17 -4.65
N ALA A 129 0.07 16.42 -3.62
CA ALA A 129 -0.22 16.01 -2.25
C ALA A 129 -1.53 16.61 -1.72
N SER A 130 -1.84 17.87 -2.06
CA SER A 130 -3.12 18.49 -1.70
C SER A 130 -4.32 17.72 -2.25
N ALA A 131 -4.20 17.09 -3.43
CA ALA A 131 -5.27 16.27 -4.01
C ALA A 131 -5.44 14.92 -3.29
N PHE A 132 -4.38 14.37 -2.71
CA PHE A 132 -4.45 13.14 -1.90
C PHE A 132 -4.94 13.41 -0.47
N ILE A 133 -4.49 14.50 0.14
CA ILE A 133 -4.78 14.85 1.54
C ILE A 133 -6.20 15.39 1.69
N LYS A 134 -6.58 16.35 0.83
CA LYS A 134 -7.89 17.00 0.90
C LYS A 134 -8.79 16.44 -0.20
N LYS A 135 -9.35 15.26 0.06
CA LYS A 135 -10.49 14.75 -0.70
C LYS A 135 -11.60 15.81 -0.73
N ASN A 136 -12.17 16.02 -1.90
CA ASN A 136 -13.29 16.92 -2.07
C ASN A 136 -14.57 16.31 -1.46
N LYS A 137 -15.66 17.08 -1.45
CA LYS A 137 -16.95 16.63 -0.91
C LYS A 137 -17.58 15.49 -1.72
N SER A 138 -17.11 15.23 -2.93
CA SER A 138 -17.49 14.07 -3.74
C SER A 138 -16.35 13.65 -4.66
N ILE A 139 -16.41 12.40 -5.11
CA ILE A 139 -15.38 11.80 -5.98
C ILE A 139 -15.33 12.44 -7.37
N GLU A 140 -16.43 13.00 -7.85
CA GLU A 140 -16.51 13.75 -9.11
C GLU A 140 -15.62 15.00 -9.08
N ALA A 141 -15.57 15.70 -7.94
CA ALA A 141 -14.70 16.84 -7.75
C ALA A 141 -13.22 16.43 -7.63
N ASP A 142 -12.93 15.25 -7.05
CA ASP A 142 -11.58 14.67 -7.04
C ASP A 142 -11.13 14.30 -8.45
N ILE A 143 -11.99 13.68 -9.28
CA ILE A 143 -11.72 13.37 -10.69
C ILE A 143 -11.38 14.64 -11.48
N VAL A 144 -12.21 15.70 -11.37
CA VAL A 144 -11.95 16.98 -12.05
C VAL A 144 -10.62 17.59 -11.60
N ASN A 145 -10.28 17.50 -10.32
CA ASN A 145 -9.01 17.98 -9.78
C ASN A 145 -7.81 17.16 -10.31
N PHE A 146 -7.90 15.84 -10.33
CA PHE A 146 -6.86 14.99 -10.91
C PHE A 146 -6.70 15.20 -12.41
N ASP A 147 -7.79 15.45 -13.15
CA ASP A 147 -7.70 15.74 -14.58
C ASP A 147 -7.04 17.10 -14.87
N GLN A 148 -7.38 18.15 -14.10
CA GLN A 148 -6.70 19.44 -14.18
C GLN A 148 -5.21 19.34 -13.83
N LEU A 149 -4.86 18.54 -12.81
CA LEU A 149 -3.47 18.24 -12.46
C LEU A 149 -2.77 17.46 -13.60
N LEU A 150 -3.46 16.54 -14.27
CA LEU A 150 -2.90 15.78 -15.38
C LEU A 150 -2.65 16.67 -16.61
N GLN A 151 -3.58 17.57 -16.92
CA GLN A 151 -3.40 18.58 -17.98
C GLN A 151 -2.23 19.53 -17.65
N THR A 152 -2.01 19.85 -16.38
CA THR A 152 -0.89 20.69 -15.91
C THR A 152 0.45 19.94 -15.93
N TYR A 153 0.43 18.64 -15.63
CA TYR A 153 1.62 17.79 -15.51
C TYR A 153 1.47 16.51 -16.37
N PRO A 154 1.46 16.63 -17.72
CA PRO A 154 1.02 15.57 -18.64
C PRO A 154 1.92 14.34 -18.71
N SER A 155 3.09 14.34 -18.06
CA SER A 155 3.97 13.18 -17.94
C SER A 155 3.93 12.53 -16.55
N ASN A 156 3.07 12.99 -15.63
CA ASN A 156 3.04 12.49 -14.26
C ASN A 156 2.18 11.22 -14.14
N LYS A 157 2.88 10.09 -14.08
CA LYS A 157 2.31 8.74 -13.98
C LYS A 157 1.45 8.51 -12.73
N LEU A 158 1.86 9.08 -11.59
CA LEU A 158 1.12 8.97 -10.33
C LEU A 158 -0.24 9.68 -10.42
N ILE A 159 -0.30 10.87 -11.05
CA ILE A 159 -1.57 11.56 -11.31
C ILE A 159 -2.44 10.73 -12.28
N ALA A 160 -1.86 10.26 -13.38
CA ALA A 160 -2.57 9.45 -14.39
C ALA A 160 -3.23 8.21 -13.78
N PHE A 161 -2.48 7.44 -12.99
CA PHE A 161 -3.00 6.26 -12.31
C PHE A 161 -4.09 6.61 -11.30
N ASN A 162 -3.92 7.65 -10.48
CA ASN A 162 -4.95 8.03 -9.52
C ASN A 162 -6.21 8.61 -10.19
N LEU A 163 -6.11 9.29 -11.34
CA LEU A 163 -7.29 9.69 -12.13
C LEU A 163 -8.12 8.46 -12.54
N MET A 164 -7.49 7.48 -13.22
CA MET A 164 -8.15 6.26 -13.65
C MET A 164 -8.75 5.47 -12.47
N LEU A 165 -8.06 5.45 -11.34
CA LEU A 165 -8.49 4.81 -10.10
C LEU A 165 -9.78 5.44 -9.54
N HIS A 166 -9.90 6.77 -9.51
CA HIS A 166 -11.14 7.44 -9.06
C HIS A 166 -12.29 7.23 -10.08
N CYS A 167 -11.98 7.20 -11.38
CA CYS A 167 -12.95 6.87 -12.43
C CYS A 167 -13.59 5.48 -12.27
N GLY A 168 -12.86 4.52 -11.70
CA GLY A 168 -13.36 3.18 -11.34
C GLY A 168 -14.39 3.15 -10.19
N TYR A 169 -14.56 4.26 -9.46
CA TYR A 169 -15.50 4.38 -8.32
C TYR A 169 -16.64 5.38 -8.49
N SER A 170 -16.51 6.42 -9.32
CA SER A 170 -17.60 7.39 -9.47
C SER A 170 -18.86 6.73 -10.02
N THR A 171 -20.03 7.18 -9.55
CA THR A 171 -21.34 6.70 -10.01
C THR A 171 -21.97 7.62 -11.07
N VAL A 172 -21.27 8.69 -11.44
CA VAL A 172 -21.70 9.69 -12.43
C VAL A 172 -20.76 9.63 -13.65
N GLU A 173 -21.29 10.00 -14.82
CA GLU A 173 -20.56 10.05 -16.09
C GLU A 173 -19.64 11.30 -16.14
N VAL A 174 -18.59 11.30 -15.31
CA VAL A 174 -17.55 12.34 -15.27
C VAL A 174 -16.26 11.91 -15.99
N CYS A 175 -16.04 10.60 -16.12
CA CYS A 175 -14.91 10.05 -16.88
C CYS A 175 -15.40 9.45 -18.20
N ASP A 176 -14.87 9.97 -19.31
CA ASP A 176 -15.07 9.43 -20.64
C ASP A 176 -13.86 8.60 -21.14
N GLU A 177 -14.05 7.90 -22.25
CA GLU A 177 -13.02 7.06 -22.87
C GLU A 177 -11.78 7.86 -23.34
N THR A 178 -11.94 9.15 -23.68
CA THR A 178 -10.83 10.02 -24.09
C THR A 178 -9.95 10.40 -22.89
N MET A 179 -10.57 10.73 -21.75
CA MET A 179 -9.88 10.97 -20.48
C MET A 179 -9.12 9.73 -20.01
N MET A 180 -9.77 8.56 -20.06
CA MET A 180 -9.15 7.29 -19.67
C MET A 180 -8.02 6.89 -20.60
N GLN A 181 -8.15 7.07 -21.92
CA GLN A 181 -7.09 6.78 -22.88
C GLN A 181 -5.90 7.74 -22.69
N ARG A 182 -6.14 9.04 -22.50
CA ARG A 182 -5.09 10.03 -22.21
C ARG A 182 -4.28 9.66 -20.97
N ALA A 183 -4.93 9.19 -19.91
CA ALA A 183 -4.23 8.73 -18.71
C ALA A 183 -3.43 7.44 -18.96
N LEU A 184 -4.02 6.49 -19.70
CA LEU A 184 -3.38 5.22 -20.08
C LEU A 184 -2.10 5.43 -20.93
N ASP A 185 -2.14 6.34 -21.91
CA ASP A 185 -1.03 6.60 -22.83
C ASP A 185 0.26 7.10 -22.14
N ILE A 186 0.15 7.66 -20.94
CA ILE A 186 1.28 8.13 -20.12
C ILE A 186 2.12 6.97 -19.58
N ASP A 187 1.52 5.78 -19.40
CA ASP A 187 2.24 4.58 -19.00
C ASP A 187 1.60 3.28 -19.52
N ASN A 188 1.43 3.18 -20.85
CA ASN A 188 0.78 2.05 -21.51
C ASN A 188 1.55 0.71 -21.46
N GLN A 189 2.75 0.67 -20.86
CA GLN A 189 3.51 -0.56 -20.58
C GLN A 189 3.25 -1.09 -19.15
N ASN A 190 2.53 -0.33 -18.33
CA ASN A 190 2.18 -0.68 -16.96
C ASN A 190 0.81 -1.35 -16.88
N GLY A 191 0.78 -2.61 -16.47
CA GLY A 191 -0.43 -3.39 -16.28
C GLY A 191 -1.41 -2.75 -15.29
N ALA A 192 -0.93 -1.97 -14.31
CA ALA A 192 -1.80 -1.32 -13.35
C ALA A 192 -2.78 -0.32 -14.00
N LEU A 193 -2.39 0.37 -15.07
CA LEU A 193 -3.27 1.27 -15.82
C LEU A 193 -4.23 0.49 -16.72
N TRP A 194 -3.77 -0.58 -17.38
CA TRP A 194 -4.65 -1.47 -18.15
C TRP A 194 -5.72 -2.14 -17.28
N LEU A 195 -5.38 -2.50 -16.04
CA LEU A 195 -6.33 -2.99 -15.05
C LEU A 195 -7.38 -1.93 -14.69
N GLN A 196 -6.99 -0.66 -14.46
CA GLN A 196 -7.98 0.41 -14.24
C GLN A 196 -8.86 0.66 -15.47
N MET A 197 -8.30 0.58 -16.68
CA MET A 197 -9.06 0.70 -17.93
C MET A 197 -10.10 -0.43 -18.06
N ALA A 198 -9.71 -1.68 -17.74
CA ALA A 198 -10.65 -2.80 -17.70
C ALA A 198 -11.76 -2.59 -16.67
N ILE A 199 -11.43 -2.17 -15.45
CA ILE A 199 -12.41 -1.88 -14.37
C ILE A 199 -13.40 -0.78 -14.82
N TYR A 200 -12.92 0.28 -15.45
CA TYR A 200 -13.77 1.34 -16.03
C TYR A 200 -14.71 0.81 -17.12
N GLN A 201 -14.22 -0.05 -18.03
CA GLN A 201 -15.03 -0.63 -19.09
C GLN A 201 -16.08 -1.60 -18.54
N LEU A 202 -15.76 -2.39 -17.50
CA LEU A 202 -16.72 -3.24 -16.78
C LEU A 202 -17.80 -2.41 -16.08
N LYS A 203 -17.44 -1.28 -15.45
CA LYS A 203 -18.41 -0.34 -14.86
C LYS A 203 -19.41 0.19 -15.90
N SER A 204 -18.95 0.40 -17.13
CA SER A 204 -19.76 0.79 -18.28
C SER A 204 -20.45 -0.37 -19.01
N ALA A 205 -20.43 -1.58 -18.43
CA ALA A 205 -20.95 -2.83 -18.99
C ALA A 205 -20.35 -3.27 -20.36
N ASP A 206 -19.23 -2.69 -20.78
CA ASP A 206 -18.54 -3.06 -22.03
C ASP A 206 -17.53 -4.19 -21.78
N VAL A 207 -18.07 -5.41 -21.66
CA VAL A 207 -17.29 -6.63 -21.39
C VAL A 207 -16.26 -6.91 -22.49
N GLU A 208 -16.57 -6.63 -23.77
CA GLU A 208 -15.65 -6.92 -24.87
C GLU A 208 -14.50 -5.91 -24.98
N LYS A 209 -14.68 -4.64 -24.57
CA LYS A 209 -13.53 -3.74 -24.34
C LYS A 209 -12.75 -4.15 -23.09
N ALA A 210 -13.42 -4.43 -21.97
CA ALA A 210 -12.76 -4.84 -20.73
C ALA A 210 -11.85 -6.05 -20.93
N LYS A 211 -12.35 -7.07 -21.64
CA LYS A 211 -11.60 -8.27 -22.06
C LYS A 211 -10.32 -7.93 -22.84
N LYS A 212 -10.35 -6.95 -23.76
CA LYS A 212 -9.15 -6.49 -24.48
C LYS A 212 -8.16 -5.81 -23.53
N SER A 213 -8.63 -4.97 -22.61
CA SER A 213 -7.78 -4.33 -21.61
C SER A 213 -7.19 -5.33 -20.60
N LEU A 214 -7.93 -6.39 -20.22
CA LEU A 214 -7.40 -7.49 -19.41
C LEU A 214 -6.32 -8.29 -20.16
N VAL A 215 -6.49 -8.53 -21.47
CA VAL A 215 -5.43 -9.11 -22.31
C VAL A 215 -4.18 -8.22 -22.33
N GLN A 216 -4.33 -6.89 -22.44
CA GLN A 216 -3.18 -5.98 -22.35
C GLN A 216 -2.54 -5.97 -20.95
N PHE A 217 -3.33 -6.05 -19.87
CA PHE A 217 -2.84 -6.19 -18.50
C PHE A 217 -1.95 -7.43 -18.33
N VAL A 218 -2.42 -8.60 -18.79
CA VAL A 218 -1.67 -9.87 -18.74
C VAL A 218 -0.34 -9.77 -19.47
N HIS A 219 -0.33 -9.14 -20.66
CA HIS A 219 0.88 -9.01 -21.49
C HIS A 219 1.73 -7.76 -21.19
N SER A 220 1.37 -6.95 -20.19
CA SER A 220 2.10 -5.74 -19.83
C SER A 220 3.48 -6.06 -19.27
N GLN A 221 4.51 -5.32 -19.71
CA GLN A 221 5.91 -5.59 -19.34
C GLN A 221 6.17 -5.46 -17.84
N ARG A 222 5.48 -4.55 -17.15
CA ARG A 222 5.60 -4.35 -15.69
C ARG A 222 4.25 -4.05 -15.06
N TYR A 223 4.24 -4.06 -13.72
CA TYR A 223 3.11 -3.67 -12.89
C TYR A 223 3.61 -2.75 -11.78
N ASN A 224 3.02 -1.56 -11.62
CA ASN A 224 3.34 -0.62 -10.55
C ASN A 224 2.10 0.23 -10.20
N GLU A 225 1.68 0.22 -8.94
CA GLU A 225 0.54 1.00 -8.41
C GLU A 225 0.96 2.39 -7.86
N TYR A 226 2.25 2.73 -8.01
CA TYR A 226 2.90 3.95 -7.55
C TYR A 226 2.69 4.16 -6.04
N SER A 227 2.90 3.09 -5.25
CA SER A 227 2.82 3.13 -3.78
C SER A 227 3.93 4.00 -3.20
N GLY A 228 5.18 3.76 -3.60
CA GLY A 228 6.34 4.53 -3.20
C GLY A 228 6.26 6.00 -3.61
N ASP A 229 5.91 6.30 -4.86
CA ASP A 229 5.71 7.68 -5.33
C ASP A 229 4.64 8.42 -4.51
N TYR A 230 3.55 7.72 -4.15
CA TYR A 230 2.47 8.27 -3.33
C TYR A 230 2.95 8.61 -1.91
N PHE A 231 3.66 7.69 -1.24
CA PHE A 231 4.27 7.95 0.07
C PHE A 231 5.26 9.11 0.01
N SER A 232 6.17 9.09 -0.97
CA SER A 232 7.20 10.13 -1.19
C SER A 232 6.58 11.51 -1.40
N THR A 233 5.52 11.59 -2.20
CA THR A 233 4.81 12.85 -2.50
C THR A 233 4.21 13.47 -1.23
N ILE A 234 3.64 12.65 -0.34
CA ILE A 234 3.06 13.13 0.93
C ILE A 234 4.14 13.49 1.94
N ASP A 235 5.18 12.65 2.10
CA ASP A 235 6.29 12.90 3.03
C ASP A 235 6.99 14.22 2.71
N LEU A 236 7.30 14.45 1.43
CA LEU A 236 7.96 15.66 0.96
C LEU A 236 7.08 16.91 1.12
N ALA A 237 5.81 16.85 0.73
CA ALA A 237 4.90 18.00 0.87
C ALA A 237 4.67 18.40 2.34
N LEU A 238 4.57 17.43 3.26
CA LEU A 238 4.44 17.72 4.69
C LEU A 238 5.72 18.35 5.28
N LYS A 239 6.90 17.89 4.86
CA LYS A 239 8.19 18.50 5.22
C LYS A 239 8.32 19.92 4.67
N GLU A 240 7.99 20.14 3.40
CA GLU A 240 7.94 21.48 2.78
C GLU A 240 6.97 22.39 3.53
N ALA A 241 5.86 21.86 4.06
CA ALA A 241 4.89 22.59 4.88
C ALA A 241 5.31 22.88 6.33
N GLY A 242 6.50 22.43 6.75
CA GLY A 242 7.10 22.69 8.05
C GLY A 242 6.87 21.60 9.10
N ALA A 243 6.39 20.41 8.72
CA ALA A 243 6.38 19.27 9.63
C ALA A 243 7.81 18.73 9.85
N ASN A 244 8.09 18.30 11.08
CA ASN A 244 9.35 17.65 11.44
C ASN A 244 9.50 16.30 10.72
N ASP A 245 10.72 15.92 10.35
CA ASP A 245 11.02 14.56 9.88
C ASP A 245 11.20 13.60 11.07
N ASP A 246 10.09 13.20 11.70
CA ASP A 246 10.02 12.33 12.87
C ASP A 246 8.95 11.23 12.72
N LEU A 247 8.77 10.39 13.75
CA LEU A 247 7.80 9.28 13.71
C LEU A 247 6.37 9.76 13.44
N SER A 248 5.99 10.90 14.03
CA SER A 248 4.63 11.43 13.92
C SER A 248 4.28 11.81 12.49
N LEU A 249 5.25 12.39 11.75
CA LEU A 249 5.11 12.59 10.30
C LEU A 249 4.88 11.27 9.55
N LYS A 250 5.65 10.22 9.85
CA LYS A 250 5.52 8.92 9.13
C LYS A 250 4.20 8.24 9.43
N ILE A 251 3.76 8.27 10.69
CA ILE A 251 2.44 7.75 11.08
C ILE A 251 1.32 8.53 10.37
N ALA A 252 1.43 9.86 10.25
CA ALA A 252 0.46 10.66 9.52
C ALA A 252 0.45 10.36 8.01
N MET A 253 1.62 10.21 7.38
CA MET A 253 1.78 9.80 5.98
C MET A 253 1.13 8.43 5.72
N LEU A 254 1.38 7.43 6.60
CA LEU A 254 0.72 6.12 6.54
C LEU A 254 -0.80 6.24 6.72
N GLY A 255 -1.26 7.09 7.65
CA GLY A 255 -2.68 7.36 7.87
C GLY A 255 -3.38 7.96 6.64
N ILE A 256 -2.73 8.92 5.96
CA ILE A 256 -3.24 9.48 4.70
C ILE A 256 -3.31 8.39 3.61
N ALA A 257 -2.25 7.57 3.49
CA ALA A 257 -2.20 6.47 2.52
C ALA A 257 -3.22 5.35 2.77
N ALA A 258 -3.58 5.09 4.03
CA ALA A 258 -4.67 4.17 4.36
C ALA A 258 -6.04 4.66 3.84
N THR A 259 -6.20 5.97 3.61
CA THR A 259 -7.42 6.52 2.97
C THR A 259 -7.39 6.51 1.44
N ARG A 260 -6.26 6.17 0.80
CA ARG A 260 -6.14 6.11 -0.66
C ARG A 260 -7.15 5.08 -1.22
N TYR A 261 -7.79 5.41 -2.34
CA TYR A 261 -8.55 4.42 -3.09
C TYR A 261 -7.64 3.23 -3.48
N LYS A 262 -8.22 2.05 -3.62
CA LYS A 262 -7.55 0.81 -4.08
C LYS A 262 -8.23 0.34 -5.37
N PRO A 263 -7.63 -0.50 -6.22
CA PRO A 263 -8.32 -0.94 -7.43
C PRO A 263 -9.68 -1.59 -7.10
N ASN A 264 -10.74 -1.23 -7.83
CA ASN A 264 -12.09 -1.73 -7.56
C ASN A 264 -12.28 -3.15 -8.13
N TYR A 265 -11.69 -4.14 -7.46
CA TYR A 265 -11.71 -5.54 -7.89
C TYR A 265 -13.11 -6.18 -7.90
N SER A 266 -14.13 -5.58 -7.29
CA SER A 266 -15.47 -6.20 -7.24
C SER A 266 -16.06 -6.44 -8.63
N LEU A 267 -15.82 -5.53 -9.58
CA LEU A 267 -16.28 -5.65 -10.97
C LEU A 267 -15.56 -6.78 -11.72
N LEU A 268 -14.28 -7.01 -11.42
CA LEU A 268 -13.50 -8.10 -12.00
C LEU A 268 -13.92 -9.45 -11.39
N ILE A 269 -14.13 -9.51 -10.07
CA ILE A 269 -14.66 -10.69 -9.38
C ILE A 269 -16.04 -11.03 -9.96
N GLU A 270 -16.94 -10.05 -10.06
CA GLU A 270 -18.28 -10.22 -10.63
C GLU A 270 -18.26 -10.74 -12.08
N LEU A 271 -17.37 -10.21 -12.93
CA LEU A 271 -17.17 -10.71 -14.30
C LEU A 271 -16.81 -12.20 -14.30
N CYS A 272 -15.80 -12.57 -13.51
CA CYS A 272 -15.27 -13.93 -13.47
C CYS A 272 -16.29 -14.92 -12.88
N ASP A 273 -16.90 -14.55 -11.74
CA ASP A 273 -17.91 -15.35 -11.05
C ASP A 273 -19.17 -15.59 -11.92
N LYS A 274 -19.56 -14.62 -12.76
CA LYS A 274 -20.72 -14.74 -13.68
C LYS A 274 -20.41 -15.35 -15.04
N THR A 275 -19.16 -15.54 -15.42
CA THR A 275 -18.80 -16.08 -16.75
C THR A 275 -19.16 -17.57 -16.86
N ASP A 276 -20.04 -17.98 -17.76
CA ASP A 276 -20.44 -19.40 -17.89
C ASP A 276 -19.26 -20.34 -18.24
N THR A 277 -19.38 -21.61 -17.86
CA THR A 277 -18.31 -22.63 -18.00
C THR A 277 -17.98 -23.01 -19.45
N ASP A 278 -18.86 -22.68 -20.40
CA ASP A 278 -18.63 -22.83 -21.83
C ASP A 278 -17.83 -21.66 -22.44
N ASN A 279 -17.78 -20.50 -21.78
CA ASN A 279 -16.97 -19.34 -22.18
C ASN A 279 -15.51 -19.49 -21.72
N ALA A 280 -14.86 -20.54 -22.20
CA ALA A 280 -13.48 -20.88 -21.88
C ALA A 280 -12.48 -19.73 -22.16
N ALA A 281 -12.77 -18.86 -23.13
CA ALA A 281 -11.93 -17.71 -23.45
C ALA A 281 -11.92 -16.66 -22.33
N LEU A 282 -13.07 -16.33 -21.76
CA LEU A 282 -13.17 -15.33 -20.69
C LEU A 282 -12.71 -15.89 -19.34
N LEU A 283 -12.99 -17.17 -19.04
CA LEU A 283 -12.46 -17.85 -17.85
C LEU A 283 -10.93 -17.96 -17.86
N ASN A 284 -10.34 -18.28 -19.02
CA ASN A 284 -8.88 -18.28 -19.18
C ASN A 284 -8.29 -16.87 -18.98
N ILE A 285 -8.98 -15.81 -19.44
CA ILE A 285 -8.56 -14.42 -19.14
C ILE A 285 -8.65 -14.12 -17.65
N CYS A 286 -9.69 -14.60 -16.94
CA CYS A 286 -9.79 -14.47 -15.48
C CYS A 286 -8.65 -15.20 -14.73
N LEU A 287 -8.29 -16.42 -15.15
CA LEU A 287 -7.14 -17.16 -14.60
C LEU A 287 -5.80 -16.48 -14.89
N GLN A 288 -5.58 -15.98 -16.11
CA GLN A 288 -4.34 -15.26 -16.44
C GLN A 288 -4.26 -13.91 -15.71
N THR A 289 -5.40 -13.24 -15.53
CA THR A 289 -5.51 -11.99 -14.77
C THR A 289 -5.17 -12.23 -13.30
N SER A 290 -5.74 -13.27 -12.68
CA SER A 290 -5.46 -13.60 -11.28
C SER A 290 -4.01 -14.04 -11.06
N GLN A 291 -3.45 -14.86 -11.94
CA GLN A 291 -2.03 -15.22 -11.94
C GLN A 291 -1.13 -13.97 -12.06
N ARG A 292 -1.47 -13.03 -12.97
CA ARG A 292 -0.70 -11.79 -13.14
C ARG A 292 -0.74 -10.88 -11.91
N LEU A 293 -1.85 -10.88 -11.15
CA LEU A 293 -1.95 -10.15 -9.88
C LEU A 293 -1.07 -10.79 -8.79
N ILE A 294 -1.05 -12.13 -8.70
CA ILE A 294 -0.20 -12.90 -7.77
C ILE A 294 1.30 -12.66 -8.07
N GLU A 295 1.70 -12.75 -9.34
CA GLU A 295 3.09 -12.54 -9.78
C GLU A 295 3.55 -11.08 -9.74
N SER A 296 2.63 -10.13 -9.58
CA SER A 296 2.98 -8.71 -9.59
C SER A 296 3.74 -8.32 -8.33
N LYS A 297 4.80 -7.51 -8.47
CA LYS A 297 5.41 -6.76 -7.36
C LYS A 297 4.56 -5.55 -6.95
N GLY A 298 3.24 -5.71 -6.95
CA GLY A 298 2.26 -4.73 -6.51
C GLY A 298 2.20 -4.62 -4.99
N GLY A 299 1.02 -4.26 -4.47
CA GLY A 299 0.76 -4.30 -3.03
C GLY A 299 0.29 -5.65 -2.50
N LEU A 300 0.34 -5.81 -1.17
CA LEU A 300 -0.23 -6.97 -0.44
C LEU A 300 -1.69 -7.23 -0.86
N PHE A 301 -2.48 -6.15 -0.95
CA PHE A 301 -3.89 -6.22 -1.35
C PHE A 301 -4.06 -6.79 -2.77
N THR A 302 -3.21 -6.39 -3.71
CA THR A 302 -3.25 -6.84 -5.11
C THR A 302 -2.97 -8.34 -5.21
N HIS A 303 -1.95 -8.83 -4.49
CA HIS A 303 -1.64 -10.26 -4.43
C HIS A 303 -2.80 -11.07 -3.82
N GLN A 304 -3.38 -10.60 -2.71
CA GLN A 304 -4.53 -11.23 -2.06
C GLN A 304 -5.77 -11.31 -2.96
N MET A 305 -6.03 -10.27 -3.76
CA MET A 305 -7.13 -10.27 -4.73
C MET A 305 -6.86 -11.24 -5.88
N GLY A 306 -5.61 -11.37 -6.32
CA GLY A 306 -5.17 -12.40 -7.26
C GLY A 306 -5.48 -13.82 -6.75
N LEU A 307 -5.03 -14.17 -5.53
CA LEU A 307 -5.32 -15.46 -4.90
C LEU A 307 -6.83 -15.74 -4.81
N SER A 308 -7.62 -14.73 -4.41
CA SER A 308 -9.07 -14.86 -4.28
C SER A 308 -9.79 -15.11 -5.62
N ILE A 309 -9.42 -14.39 -6.68
CA ILE A 309 -10.01 -14.58 -8.02
C ILE A 309 -9.59 -15.94 -8.58
N GLN A 310 -8.32 -16.33 -8.40
CA GLN A 310 -7.81 -17.63 -8.85
C GLN A 310 -8.58 -18.77 -8.18
N LYS A 311 -8.82 -18.70 -6.87
CA LYS A 311 -9.61 -19.68 -6.12
C LYS A 311 -11.01 -19.89 -6.71
N SER A 312 -11.76 -18.80 -6.90
CA SER A 312 -13.12 -18.87 -7.47
C SER A 312 -13.13 -19.57 -8.84
N MET A 313 -12.15 -19.26 -9.70
CA MET A 313 -12.07 -19.88 -11.03
C MET A 313 -11.74 -21.38 -10.95
N LEU A 314 -10.83 -21.79 -10.05
CA LEU A 314 -10.47 -23.20 -9.89
C LEU A 314 -11.62 -24.03 -9.28
N GLU A 315 -12.35 -23.47 -8.31
CA GLU A 315 -13.60 -24.05 -7.77
C GLU A 315 -14.64 -24.26 -8.87
N LYS A 316 -14.78 -23.29 -9.78
CA LYS A 316 -15.71 -23.33 -10.91
C LYS A 316 -15.33 -24.33 -12.00
N TYR A 317 -14.04 -24.58 -12.19
CA TYR A 317 -13.53 -25.66 -13.05
C TYR A 317 -13.61 -27.06 -12.39
N GLY A 318 -13.79 -27.13 -11.07
CA GLY A 318 -13.68 -28.38 -10.32
C GLY A 318 -12.23 -28.90 -10.23
N ASP A 319 -11.24 -28.02 -10.41
CA ASP A 319 -9.81 -28.38 -10.38
C ASP A 319 -9.33 -28.54 -8.93
N SER A 320 -9.47 -29.75 -8.38
CA SER A 320 -9.09 -30.07 -7.01
C SER A 320 -7.59 -29.93 -6.74
N GLU A 321 -6.74 -30.12 -7.74
CA GLU A 321 -5.28 -29.94 -7.61
C GLU A 321 -4.94 -28.45 -7.57
N GLY A 322 -5.49 -27.67 -8.50
CA GLY A 322 -5.40 -26.21 -8.49
C GLY A 322 -5.88 -25.59 -7.17
N ILE A 323 -7.03 -26.04 -6.64
CA ILE A 323 -7.57 -25.55 -5.35
C ILE A 323 -6.60 -25.85 -4.20
N ALA A 324 -5.96 -27.02 -4.18
CA ALA A 324 -4.97 -27.37 -3.16
C ALA A 324 -3.69 -26.53 -3.28
N ASN A 325 -3.23 -26.27 -4.51
CA ASN A 325 -2.08 -25.42 -4.80
C ASN A 325 -2.34 -23.96 -4.41
N ASN A 326 -3.49 -23.39 -4.80
CA ASN A 326 -3.92 -22.05 -4.40
C ASN A 326 -4.09 -21.92 -2.88
N SER A 327 -4.66 -22.92 -2.22
CA SER A 327 -4.77 -22.96 -0.75
C SER A 327 -3.40 -22.99 -0.05
N SER A 328 -2.38 -23.57 -0.69
CA SER A 328 -1.00 -23.59 -0.19
C SER A 328 -0.30 -22.26 -0.43
N ALA A 329 -0.53 -21.63 -1.59
CA ALA A 329 -0.06 -20.28 -1.88
C ALA A 329 -0.68 -19.23 -0.93
N GLN A 330 -1.97 -19.34 -0.61
CA GLN A 330 -2.62 -18.50 0.39
C GLN A 330 -1.95 -18.64 1.76
N LYS A 331 -1.69 -19.86 2.24
CA LYS A 331 -0.97 -20.07 3.52
C LYS A 331 0.44 -19.47 3.52
N ALA A 332 1.16 -19.55 2.40
CA ALA A 332 2.46 -18.92 2.25
C ALA A 332 2.36 -17.39 2.30
N PHE A 333 1.34 -16.81 1.64
CA PHE A 333 1.05 -15.38 1.69
C PHE A 333 0.58 -14.90 3.08
N ASP A 334 -0.24 -15.68 3.79
CA ASP A 334 -0.65 -15.41 5.17
C ASP A 334 0.57 -15.37 6.10
N THR A 335 1.51 -16.31 5.91
CA THR A 335 2.78 -16.37 6.64
C THR A 335 3.64 -15.14 6.32
N PHE A 336 3.82 -14.81 5.03
CA PHE A 336 4.54 -13.61 4.60
C PHE A 336 3.92 -12.34 5.19
N ASN A 337 2.59 -12.24 5.25
CA ASN A 337 1.90 -11.11 5.84
C ASN A 337 2.10 -11.04 7.38
N GLU A 338 2.15 -12.18 8.10
CA GLU A 338 2.54 -12.17 9.52
C GLU A 338 3.98 -11.65 9.70
N GLU A 339 4.93 -12.15 8.91
CA GLU A 339 6.33 -11.71 8.95
C GLU A 339 6.47 -10.23 8.59
N ALA A 340 5.75 -9.76 7.58
CA ALA A 340 5.69 -8.35 7.17
C ALA A 340 5.19 -7.45 8.31
N ASN A 341 4.17 -7.88 9.05
CA ASN A 341 3.65 -7.13 10.20
C ASN A 341 4.67 -7.05 11.35
N ILE A 342 5.39 -8.15 11.63
CA ILE A 342 6.47 -8.16 12.63
C ILE A 342 7.62 -7.23 12.20
N ALA A 343 8.07 -7.37 10.95
CA ALA A 343 9.12 -6.54 10.37
C ALA A 343 8.74 -5.05 10.35
N MET A 344 7.49 -4.71 10.02
CA MET A 344 7.05 -3.32 9.95
C MET A 344 7.00 -2.64 11.33
N ASN A 345 6.73 -3.39 12.41
CA ASN A 345 6.88 -2.87 13.78
C ASN A 345 8.34 -2.46 14.04
N MET A 346 9.31 -3.31 13.66
CA MET A 346 10.74 -2.97 13.73
C MET A 346 11.09 -1.76 12.86
N VAL A 347 10.59 -1.70 11.62
CA VAL A 347 10.79 -0.56 10.69
C VAL A 347 10.39 0.75 11.36
N LEU A 348 9.19 0.81 11.93
CA LEU A 348 8.63 2.00 12.56
C LEU A 348 9.32 2.41 13.87
N ARG A 349 10.18 1.58 14.46
CA ARG A 349 10.98 1.97 15.65
C ARG A 349 12.25 2.73 15.32
N SER A 350 12.65 2.80 14.05
CA SER A 350 13.90 3.46 13.64
C SER A 350 13.71 4.36 12.43
N ARG A 351 14.14 5.62 12.57
CA ARG A 351 14.26 6.59 11.48
C ARG A 351 15.03 6.01 10.28
N LYS A 352 16.12 5.27 10.53
CA LYS A 352 16.91 4.61 9.48
C LYS A 352 16.09 3.54 8.77
N ARG A 353 15.53 2.57 9.50
CA ARG A 353 14.77 1.45 8.90
C ARG A 353 13.54 1.96 8.13
N THR A 354 12.86 2.98 8.64
CA THR A 354 11.73 3.62 7.93
C THR A 354 12.18 4.34 6.65
N GLY A 355 13.32 5.02 6.66
CA GLY A 355 13.91 5.61 5.45
C GLY A 355 14.32 4.58 4.41
N ASP A 356 14.97 3.48 4.85
CA ASP A 356 15.34 2.36 3.97
C ASP A 356 14.09 1.73 3.32
N TRP A 357 13.02 1.49 4.09
CA TRP A 357 11.75 0.93 3.59
C TRP A 357 11.07 1.85 2.57
N LEU A 358 11.04 3.15 2.84
CA LEU A 358 10.47 4.14 1.91
C LEU A 358 11.22 4.17 0.57
N SER A 359 12.55 4.14 0.59
CA SER A 359 13.35 4.09 -0.65
C SER A 359 13.06 2.82 -1.46
N LEU A 360 13.06 1.65 -0.80
CA LEU A 360 12.79 0.37 -1.47
C LEU A 360 11.37 0.30 -2.05
N ASN A 361 10.37 0.93 -1.42
CA ASN A 361 9.00 0.98 -1.92
C ASN A 361 8.88 1.85 -3.19
N ILE A 362 9.71 2.89 -3.32
CA ILE A 362 9.83 3.72 -4.54
C ILE A 362 10.51 2.92 -5.66
N ASP A 363 11.66 2.31 -5.36
CA ASP A 363 12.51 1.69 -6.38
C ASP A 363 11.99 0.32 -6.86
N TYR A 364 11.35 -0.47 -5.99
CA TYR A 364 11.02 -1.88 -6.22
C TYR A 364 9.57 -2.28 -5.91
N GLY A 365 8.76 -1.41 -5.30
CA GLY A 365 7.36 -1.67 -4.93
C GLY A 365 7.17 -2.22 -3.51
N GLU A 366 5.91 -2.30 -3.06
CA GLU A 366 5.55 -2.64 -1.67
C GLU A 366 6.00 -4.05 -1.26
N LEU A 367 5.68 -5.08 -2.05
CA LEU A 367 6.04 -6.46 -1.73
C LEU A 367 7.57 -6.64 -1.63
N ALA A 368 8.35 -6.10 -2.57
CA ALA A 368 9.81 -6.20 -2.55
C ALA A 368 10.45 -5.43 -1.38
N ALA A 369 9.87 -4.30 -0.99
CA ALA A 369 10.30 -3.57 0.20
C ALA A 369 10.00 -4.35 1.49
N LEU A 370 8.90 -5.10 1.54
CA LEU A 370 8.54 -5.96 2.67
C LEU A 370 9.40 -7.24 2.72
N GLU A 371 9.65 -7.91 1.60
CA GLU A 371 10.59 -9.04 1.46
C GLU A 371 11.94 -8.70 2.12
N TYR A 372 12.56 -7.58 1.71
CA TYR A 372 13.81 -7.12 2.28
C TYR A 372 13.71 -6.84 3.79
N MET A 373 12.62 -6.23 4.28
CA MET A 373 12.46 -5.91 5.70
C MET A 373 12.21 -7.16 6.56
N ILE A 374 11.55 -8.18 6.02
CA ILE A 374 11.43 -9.51 6.64
C ILE A 374 12.80 -10.16 6.78
N ASP A 375 13.61 -10.15 5.72
CA ASP A 375 14.97 -10.71 5.77
C ASP A 375 15.85 -10.01 6.80
N GLN A 376 15.79 -8.67 6.86
CA GLN A 376 16.48 -7.90 7.90
C GLN A 376 15.97 -8.23 9.31
N ALA A 377 14.66 -8.43 9.51
CA ALA A 377 14.09 -8.82 10.79
C ALA A 377 14.51 -10.25 11.21
N LYS A 378 14.54 -11.21 10.27
CA LYS A 378 15.03 -12.58 10.50
C LYS A 378 16.53 -12.61 10.83
N GLN A 379 17.35 -11.90 10.05
CA GLN A 379 18.80 -11.78 10.31
C GLN A 379 19.08 -11.14 11.67
N ALA A 380 18.32 -10.10 12.05
CA ALA A 380 18.46 -9.49 13.37
C ALA A 380 18.09 -10.52 14.47
N SER A 381 16.94 -11.19 14.33
CA SER A 381 16.45 -12.19 15.29
C SER A 381 17.47 -13.31 15.54
N ALA A 382 18.12 -13.82 14.48
CA ALA A 382 19.15 -14.86 14.55
C ALA A 382 20.41 -14.45 15.34
N ASN A 383 20.82 -13.19 15.21
CA ASN A 383 22.14 -12.75 15.66
C ASN A 383 22.18 -12.29 17.12
N HIS A 384 21.03 -12.14 17.78
CA HIS A 384 20.88 -11.59 19.15
C HIS A 384 21.64 -10.25 19.38
N GLN A 385 21.98 -9.52 18.31
CA GLN A 385 22.73 -8.28 18.38
C GLN A 385 21.81 -7.07 18.51
N GLN A 386 22.15 -6.24 19.50
CA GLN A 386 21.51 -4.96 19.84
C GLN A 386 20.02 -5.08 20.17
N ASP A 387 19.48 -4.11 20.90
CA ASP A 387 18.04 -4.06 21.15
C ASP A 387 17.32 -3.71 19.83
N GLN A 388 16.72 -4.73 19.22
CA GLN A 388 16.01 -4.62 17.94
C GLN A 388 14.71 -3.83 18.04
N CYS A 389 14.20 -3.70 19.26
CA CYS A 389 13.00 -2.98 19.64
C CYS A 389 13.31 -1.58 20.19
N ALA A 390 14.60 -1.22 20.30
CA ALA A 390 15.02 0.12 20.66
C ALA A 390 14.41 1.15 19.71
N ILE A 391 13.86 2.18 20.33
CA ILE A 391 13.29 3.34 19.66
C ILE A 391 14.43 4.30 19.32
N ASN A 392 14.53 4.70 18.05
CA ASN A 392 15.57 5.58 17.54
C ASN A 392 14.98 6.52 16.48
N TRP A 393 14.44 7.64 16.94
CA TRP A 393 13.73 8.64 16.14
C TRP A 393 14.35 10.03 16.23
#